data_AF-Q6VFC5-F1
#
_entry.id   AF-Q6VFC5-F1
#
_cell.length_a   1.000
_cell.length_b   1.000
_cell.length_c   1.000
_cell.angle_alpha   90.00
_cell.angle_beta   90.00
_cell.angle_gamma   90.00
#
_symmetry.space_group_name_H-M   'P 1'
#
loop_
_entity.id
_entity.type
_entity.pdbx_description
1 polymer ?
#
loop_
_entity_poly.entity_id
_entity_poly.type
_entity_poly.pdbx_seq_one_letter_code
_entity_poly.pdbx_strand_id
1 'polypeptide(L)'
;LRGRFSESNAVGFSSADKLFFGRQIPVSTCVQQKFADTIELLDYQTQPDEQRAYINRWVENATRGQIKDLLEPGAITRNTKLAVANAAYFKGTWQTKFKAAETNKEIFYVSADQQKFVDMMHVEGTFSHAANEKLGCHILELPYSAGPGADNADDGPYQQGAANPDNQVSMFVFLPPAEPNALSKLLSRLAAETDILHEVVNEGISRKVDVKLPKFSIEKTVGMKPVLQKSKIEVNEEGSVAASATVAFSFRSSRPADPA
;
A
#
# COMPACT_ATOMS: atom_id res chain seq x y z
N LEU A 1 14.17 0.70 -9.43
CA LEU A 1 13.08 0.72 -10.44
C LEU A 1 12.31 2.02 -10.28
N ARG A 2 12.64 3.07 -11.07
CA ARG A 2 11.84 4.31 -11.09
C ARG A 2 10.61 4.04 -11.94
N GLY A 3 9.48 3.71 -11.32
CA GLY A 3 8.18 3.74 -11.99
C GLY A 3 7.89 5.18 -12.41
N ARG A 4 7.86 5.45 -13.72
CA ARG A 4 7.40 6.76 -14.23
C ARG A 4 5.88 6.80 -14.07
N PHE A 5 5.41 7.76 -13.30
CA PHE A 5 4.00 8.11 -13.24
C PHE A 5 3.72 9.22 -14.26
N SER A 6 2.69 9.04 -15.07
CA SER A 6 1.97 10.13 -15.74
C SER A 6 0.78 10.51 -14.87
N GLU A 7 0.46 11.80 -14.73
CA GLU A 7 -0.76 12.27 -14.06
C GLU A 7 -2.05 11.79 -14.74
N SER A 8 -1.95 11.28 -15.98
CA SER A 8 -3.07 10.81 -16.81
C SER A 8 -3.43 9.33 -16.67
N ASN A 9 -2.78 8.57 -15.76
CA ASN A 9 -2.97 7.12 -15.73
C ASN A 9 -4.02 6.70 -14.69
N ALA A 10 -4.98 5.88 -15.12
CA ALA A 10 -6.05 5.34 -14.28
C ALA A 10 -5.52 4.42 -13.16
N VAL A 11 -4.33 3.86 -13.33
CA VAL A 11 -3.55 3.19 -12.28
C VAL A 11 -2.16 3.79 -12.26
N GLY A 12 -1.62 4.01 -11.06
CA GLY A 12 -0.19 4.10 -10.93
C GLY A 12 0.33 3.68 -9.58
N PHE A 13 1.59 3.25 -9.62
CA PHE A 13 2.37 2.80 -8.50
C PHE A 13 3.74 3.48 -8.53
N SER A 14 4.18 4.00 -7.39
CA SER A 14 5.51 4.56 -7.20
C SER A 14 6.07 4.08 -5.88
N SER A 15 7.31 3.62 -5.91
CA SER A 15 8.11 3.34 -4.72
C SER A 15 9.40 4.13 -4.82
N ALA A 16 9.84 4.69 -3.70
CA ALA A 16 11.07 5.42 -3.56
C ALA A 16 11.83 4.90 -2.35
N ASP A 17 13.11 4.60 -2.57
CA ASP A 17 14.06 4.24 -1.53
C ASP A 17 15.04 5.39 -1.36
N LYS A 18 15.45 5.67 -0.12
CA LYS A 18 16.49 6.65 0.18
C LYS A 18 17.31 6.22 1.39
N LEU A 19 18.62 6.46 1.30
CA LEU A 19 19.61 6.17 2.31
C LEU A 19 20.18 7.50 2.83
N PHE A 20 19.80 7.90 4.04
CA PHE A 20 20.24 9.14 4.65
C PHE A 20 21.38 8.89 5.65
N PHE A 21 22.61 9.10 5.19
CA PHE A 21 23.82 8.93 6.01
C PHE A 21 24.14 10.21 6.78
N GLY A 22 24.61 10.07 8.02
CA GLY A 22 25.20 11.21 8.73
C GLY A 22 26.54 11.59 8.11
N ARG A 23 26.80 12.89 7.91
CA ARG A 23 28.04 13.42 7.30
C ARG A 23 29.34 12.84 7.89
N GLN A 24 29.34 12.45 9.16
CA GLN A 24 30.49 11.84 9.83
C GLN A 24 30.79 10.40 9.42
N ILE A 25 29.90 9.74 8.68
CA ILE A 25 30.09 8.35 8.28
C ILE A 25 30.84 8.31 6.95
N PRO A 26 32.04 7.73 6.90
CA PRO A 26 32.73 7.50 5.64
C PRO A 26 31.96 6.43 4.87
N VAL A 27 31.29 6.84 3.79
CA VAL A 27 30.63 5.92 2.86
C VAL A 27 31.64 5.49 1.81
N SER A 28 31.83 4.19 1.62
CA SER A 28 32.80 3.67 0.65
C SER A 28 32.45 4.12 -0.78
N THR A 29 33.47 4.36 -1.60
CA THR A 29 33.31 4.81 -2.99
C THR A 29 32.45 3.86 -3.81
N CYS A 30 32.56 2.55 -3.57
CA CYS A 30 31.73 1.53 -4.21
C CYS A 30 30.24 1.72 -3.91
N VAL A 31 29.89 2.01 -2.66
CA VAL A 31 28.49 2.25 -2.24
C VAL A 31 27.97 3.58 -2.82
N GLN A 32 28.79 4.63 -2.81
CA GLN A 32 28.43 5.91 -3.43
C GLN A 32 28.19 5.77 -4.94
N GLN A 33 29.00 4.99 -5.65
CA GLN A 33 28.85 4.78 -7.09
C GLN A 33 27.60 3.94 -7.41
N LYS A 34 27.34 2.87 -6.65
CA LYS A 34 26.19 1.99 -6.91
C LYS A 34 24.84 2.60 -6.53
N PHE A 35 24.82 3.54 -5.58
CA PHE A 35 23.60 4.12 -5.02
C PHE A 35 23.61 5.66 -5.05
N ALA A 36 24.30 6.26 -6.03
CA ALA A 36 24.52 7.71 -6.11
C ALA A 36 23.22 8.53 -6.00
N ASP A 37 22.14 8.09 -6.67
CA ASP A 37 20.84 8.75 -6.66
C ASP A 37 20.02 8.51 -5.37
N THR A 38 20.38 7.48 -4.61
CA THR A 38 19.65 6.98 -3.44
C THR A 38 20.27 7.50 -2.14
N ILE A 39 21.55 7.90 -2.14
CA ILE A 39 22.28 8.34 -0.95
C ILE A 39 22.19 9.86 -0.79
N GLU A 40 21.90 10.30 0.43
CA GLU A 40 22.02 11.70 0.85
C GLU A 40 22.77 11.81 2.17
N LEU A 41 23.61 12.85 2.29
CA LEU A 41 24.40 13.13 3.48
C LEU A 41 23.74 14.23 4.32
N LEU A 42 23.24 13.87 5.50
CA LEU A 42 22.51 14.76 6.41
C LEU A 42 23.35 15.12 7.65
N ASP A 43 23.08 16.28 8.24
CA ASP A 43 23.75 16.74 9.47
C ASP A 43 22.90 16.45 10.72
N TYR A 44 23.00 15.22 11.22
CA TYR A 44 22.31 14.82 12.45
C TYR A 44 22.92 15.43 13.72
N GLN A 45 24.18 15.88 13.70
CA GLN A 45 24.87 16.30 14.93
C GLN A 45 24.49 17.72 15.34
N THR A 46 24.43 18.63 14.37
CA THR A 46 24.16 20.05 14.63
C THR A 46 22.67 20.36 14.49
N GLN A 47 21.98 19.69 13.56
CA GLN A 47 20.60 20.03 13.15
C GLN A 47 19.66 18.80 13.10
N PRO A 48 19.59 17.94 14.14
CA PRO A 48 18.82 16.69 14.08
C PRO A 48 17.34 16.88 13.73
N ASP A 49 16.70 17.94 14.26
CA ASP A 49 15.27 18.17 14.04
C ASP A 49 14.97 18.74 12.65
N GLU A 50 15.90 19.52 12.07
CA GLU A 50 15.78 19.95 10.66
C GLU A 50 15.92 18.75 9.72
N GLN A 51 16.84 17.80 10.01
CA GLN A 51 16.98 16.58 9.22
C GLN A 51 15.73 15.68 9.34
N ARG A 52 15.12 15.62 10.53
CA ARG A 52 13.82 14.95 10.74
C ARG A 52 12.73 15.54 9.85
N ALA A 53 12.58 16.87 9.87
CA ALA A 53 11.59 17.57 9.05
C ALA A 53 11.83 17.38 7.55
N TYR A 54 13.10 17.37 7.14
CA TYR A 54 13.50 17.08 5.77
C TYR A 54 13.08 15.67 5.32
N ILE A 55 13.35 14.64 6.13
CA ILE A 55 12.93 13.26 5.82
C ILE A 55 11.40 13.17 5.76
N ASN A 56 10.67 13.79 6.69
CA ASN A 56 9.20 13.83 6.64
C ASN A 56 8.68 14.45 5.34
N ARG A 57 9.25 15.58 4.90
CA ARG A 57 8.87 16.22 3.64
C ARG A 57 9.19 15.34 2.43
N TRP A 58 10.32 14.63 2.45
CA TRP A 58 10.65 13.66 1.40
C TRP A 58 9.62 12.53 1.35
N VAL A 59 9.23 11.96 2.50
CA VAL A 59 8.18 10.93 2.59
C VAL A 59 6.84 11.47 2.11
N GLU A 60 6.45 12.67 2.54
CA GLU A 60 5.19 13.30 2.14
C GLU A 60 5.14 13.47 0.62
N ASN A 61 6.22 13.96 0.00
CA ASN A 61 6.31 14.10 -1.44
C ASN A 61 6.26 12.74 -2.16
N ALA A 62 7.03 11.75 -1.68
CA ALA A 62 7.05 10.41 -2.27
C ALA A 62 5.69 9.69 -2.17
N THR A 63 4.89 10.04 -1.16
CA THR A 63 3.54 9.49 -0.93
C THR A 63 2.41 10.42 -1.38
N ARG A 64 2.72 11.48 -2.13
CA ARG A 64 1.75 12.47 -2.63
C ARG A 64 0.85 13.04 -1.54
N GLY A 65 1.42 13.36 -0.39
CA GLY A 65 0.70 13.93 0.75
C GLY A 65 -0.06 12.92 1.61
N GLN A 66 -0.06 11.62 1.26
CA GLN A 66 -0.83 10.62 2.01
C GLN A 66 -0.18 10.24 3.35
N ILE A 67 1.15 10.23 3.42
CA ILE A 67 1.88 9.97 4.65
C ILE A 67 2.59 11.23 5.09
N LYS A 68 2.05 11.85 6.15
CA LYS A 68 2.63 13.02 6.81
C LYS A 68 3.18 12.65 8.16
N ASP A 69 4.19 13.41 8.57
CA ASP A 69 4.79 13.34 9.90
C ASP A 69 5.15 11.92 10.34
N LEU A 70 5.78 11.16 9.45
CA LEU A 70 6.22 9.78 9.74
C LEU A 70 7.16 9.73 10.96
N LEU A 71 8.06 10.71 11.05
CA LEU A 71 9.04 10.85 12.12
C LEU A 71 8.56 11.89 13.13
N GLU A 72 8.16 11.40 14.29
CA GLU A 72 7.83 12.22 15.46
C GLU A 72 9.06 12.98 15.99
N PRO A 73 8.87 14.13 16.68
CA PRO A 73 9.96 14.84 17.35
C PRO A 73 10.82 13.91 18.21
N GLY A 74 12.15 14.03 18.08
CA GLY A 74 13.10 13.16 18.79
C GLY A 74 13.38 11.79 18.15
N ALA A 75 12.69 11.41 17.06
CA ALA A 75 13.00 10.17 16.33
C ALA A 75 14.40 10.19 15.69
N ILE A 76 14.84 11.35 15.22
CA ILE A 76 16.23 11.61 14.81
C ILE A 76 16.97 12.26 15.97
N THR A 77 18.15 11.76 16.29
CA THR A 77 18.99 12.29 17.37
C THR A 77 20.40 12.55 16.85
N ARG A 78 21.21 13.25 17.65
CA ARG A 78 22.65 13.46 17.36
C ARG A 78 23.44 12.15 17.23
N ASN A 79 22.91 11.06 17.77
CA ASN A 79 23.52 9.74 17.72
C ASN A 79 23.14 8.93 16.47
N THR A 80 22.15 9.37 15.70
CA THR A 80 21.73 8.75 14.44
C THR A 80 22.88 8.75 13.43
N LYS A 81 23.13 7.61 12.78
CA LYS A 81 24.19 7.42 11.79
C LYS A 81 23.66 7.15 10.39
N LEU A 82 22.58 6.39 10.31
CA LEU A 82 21.91 6.05 9.06
C LEU A 82 20.41 6.01 9.33
N ALA A 83 19.63 6.59 8.41
CA ALA A 83 18.21 6.33 8.28
C ALA A 83 17.96 5.75 6.89
N VAL A 84 17.34 4.58 6.82
CA VAL A 84 16.93 3.93 5.57
C VAL A 84 15.44 4.10 5.44
N ALA A 85 14.97 4.76 4.38
CA ALA A 85 13.57 5.06 4.16
C ALA A 85 13.07 4.39 2.89
N ASN A 86 11.94 3.71 2.98
CA ASN A 86 11.13 3.31 1.83
C ASN A 86 9.78 4.03 1.92
N ALA A 87 9.29 4.54 0.79
CA ALA A 87 7.97 5.14 0.68
C ALA A 87 7.31 4.67 -0.62
N ALA A 88 6.10 4.11 -0.50
CA ALA A 88 5.30 3.60 -1.59
C ALA A 88 3.94 4.31 -1.65
N TYR A 89 3.46 4.52 -2.87
CA TYR A 89 2.16 5.09 -3.17
C TYR A 89 1.53 4.33 -4.33
N PHE A 90 0.24 4.05 -4.19
CA PHE A 90 -0.61 3.44 -5.18
C PHE A 90 -1.90 4.24 -5.28
N LYS A 91 -2.36 4.45 -6.51
CA LYS A 91 -3.72 4.92 -6.81
C LYS A 91 -4.22 4.13 -8.00
N GLY A 92 -5.37 3.49 -7.84
CA GLY A 92 -6.04 2.77 -8.91
C GLY A 92 -7.49 3.18 -8.98
N THR A 93 -7.98 3.49 -10.17
CA THR A 93 -9.38 3.70 -10.49
C THR A 93 -10.00 2.36 -10.85
N TRP A 94 -11.18 2.03 -10.33
CA TRP A 94 -11.85 0.78 -10.67
C TRP A 94 -12.10 0.67 -12.18
N GLN A 95 -11.95 -0.54 -12.74
CA GLN A 95 -12.38 -0.79 -14.11
C GLN A 95 -13.91 -0.66 -14.22
N THR A 96 -14.64 -1.17 -13.22
CA THR A 96 -16.08 -0.96 -13.06
C THR A 96 -16.31 -0.19 -11.77
N LYS A 97 -16.54 1.13 -11.89
CA LYS A 97 -16.76 2.01 -10.73
C LYS A 97 -18.09 1.71 -10.04
N PHE A 98 -18.12 1.98 -8.75
CA PHE A 98 -19.39 2.06 -8.01
C PHE A 98 -20.04 3.41 -8.34
N LYS A 99 -21.37 3.44 -8.43
CA LYS A 99 -22.09 4.70 -8.59
C LYS A 99 -22.35 5.30 -7.21
N ALA A 100 -21.95 6.55 -7.00
CA ALA A 100 -22.21 7.24 -5.73
C ALA A 100 -23.71 7.26 -5.35
N ALA A 101 -24.61 7.32 -6.36
CA ALA A 101 -26.06 7.26 -6.15
C ALA A 101 -26.56 5.89 -5.60
N GLU A 102 -25.79 4.82 -5.78
CA GLU A 102 -26.12 3.47 -5.29
C GLU A 102 -25.51 3.19 -3.91
N THR A 103 -24.74 4.14 -3.35
CA THR A 103 -24.15 4.01 -2.03
C THR A 103 -25.17 4.36 -0.96
N ASN A 104 -25.46 3.41 -0.07
CA ASN A 104 -26.48 3.55 0.96
C ASN A 104 -25.95 3.18 2.35
N LYS A 105 -26.58 3.67 3.41
CA LYS A 105 -26.24 3.27 4.78
C LYS A 105 -26.72 1.84 5.04
N GLU A 106 -25.79 0.92 5.26
CA GLU A 106 -26.09 -0.48 5.61
C GLU A 106 -25.32 -0.92 6.87
N ILE A 107 -25.76 -2.03 7.47
CA ILE A 107 -25.13 -2.62 8.65
C ILE A 107 -23.86 -3.36 8.24
N PHE A 108 -22.76 -3.09 8.94
CA PHE A 108 -21.51 -3.83 8.90
C PHE A 108 -21.22 -4.50 10.25
N TYR A 109 -20.83 -5.76 10.20
CA TYR A 109 -20.54 -6.59 11.36
C TYR A 109 -19.04 -6.52 11.67
N VAL A 110 -18.67 -5.75 12.69
CA VAL A 110 -17.27 -5.60 13.12
C VAL A 110 -16.80 -6.86 13.87
N SER A 111 -17.70 -7.46 14.65
CA SER A 111 -17.53 -8.72 15.36
C SER A 111 -18.89 -9.41 15.50
N ALA A 112 -18.93 -10.59 16.13
CA ALA A 112 -20.18 -11.31 16.37
C ALA A 112 -21.20 -10.50 17.20
N ASP A 113 -20.72 -9.57 18.03
CA ASP A 113 -21.48 -8.76 18.98
C ASP A 113 -21.52 -7.27 18.63
N GLN A 114 -20.71 -6.80 17.68
CA GLN A 114 -20.62 -5.39 17.32
C GLN A 114 -21.04 -5.13 15.87
N GLN A 115 -22.03 -4.25 15.72
CA GLN A 115 -22.54 -3.78 14.43
C GLN A 115 -22.42 -2.26 14.32
N LYS A 116 -22.20 -1.75 13.11
CA LYS A 116 -22.17 -0.32 12.80
C LYS A 116 -22.83 -0.04 11.46
N PHE A 117 -23.48 1.11 11.31
CA PHE A 117 -23.89 1.59 10.00
C PHE A 117 -22.70 2.19 9.26
N VAL A 118 -22.50 1.77 8.01
CA VAL A 118 -21.43 2.25 7.12
C VAL A 118 -22.03 2.67 5.78
N ASP A 119 -21.31 3.50 5.04
CA ASP A 119 -21.62 3.74 3.63
C ASP A 119 -21.23 2.48 2.84
N MET A 120 -22.23 1.74 2.37
CA MET A 120 -22.05 0.51 1.61
C MET A 120 -22.20 0.84 0.13
N MET A 121 -21.12 0.69 -0.61
CA MET A 121 -21.12 0.89 -2.06
C MET A 121 -21.70 -0.35 -2.74
N HIS A 122 -22.45 -0.13 -3.82
CA HIS A 122 -23.11 -1.19 -4.58
C HIS A 122 -22.75 -1.14 -6.06
N VAL A 123 -22.45 -2.30 -6.64
CA VAL A 123 -22.28 -2.46 -8.08
C VAL A 123 -22.68 -3.86 -8.51
N GLU A 124 -23.50 -3.94 -9.56
CA GLU A 124 -23.80 -5.18 -10.25
C GLU A 124 -22.94 -5.28 -11.52
N GLY A 125 -22.22 -6.38 -11.70
CA GLY A 125 -21.31 -6.54 -12.83
C GLY A 125 -20.79 -7.95 -13.00
N THR A 126 -20.02 -8.17 -14.06
CA THR A 126 -19.31 -9.43 -14.28
C THR A 126 -17.93 -9.32 -13.68
N PHE A 127 -17.65 -10.12 -12.65
CA PHE A 127 -16.37 -10.14 -11.96
C PHE A 127 -15.85 -11.58 -11.87
N SER A 128 -14.53 -11.71 -11.74
CA SER A 128 -13.89 -12.98 -11.42
C SER A 128 -14.19 -13.33 -9.96
N HIS A 129 -14.82 -14.48 -9.74
CA HIS A 129 -15.21 -14.95 -8.42
C HIS A 129 -14.94 -16.45 -8.27
N ALA A 130 -14.36 -16.84 -7.14
CA ALA A 130 -14.09 -18.22 -6.76
C ALA A 130 -14.58 -18.51 -5.34
N ALA A 131 -15.03 -19.74 -5.10
CA ALA A 131 -15.15 -20.28 -3.76
C ALA A 131 -13.91 -21.15 -3.53
N ASN A 132 -13.04 -20.75 -2.59
CA ASN A 132 -11.80 -21.46 -2.34
C ASN A 132 -11.97 -22.32 -1.07
N GLU A 133 -12.00 -23.64 -1.26
CA GLU A 133 -12.24 -24.59 -0.17
C GLU A 133 -11.06 -24.65 0.82
N LYS A 134 -9.82 -24.51 0.34
CA LYS A 134 -8.60 -24.52 1.17
C LYS A 134 -8.61 -23.38 2.19
N LEU A 135 -8.95 -22.18 1.73
CA LEU A 135 -9.08 -20.98 2.55
C LEU A 135 -10.43 -20.95 3.29
N GLY A 136 -11.45 -21.63 2.77
CA GLY A 136 -12.81 -21.64 3.28
C GLY A 136 -13.47 -20.26 3.18
N CYS A 137 -13.31 -19.59 2.04
CA CYS A 137 -13.86 -18.26 1.79
C CYS A 137 -14.29 -18.08 0.33
N HIS A 138 -15.09 -17.04 0.10
CA HIS A 138 -15.31 -16.51 -1.23
C HIS A 138 -14.21 -15.51 -1.58
N ILE A 139 -13.79 -15.49 -2.83
CA ILE A 139 -12.78 -14.57 -3.33
C ILE A 139 -13.36 -13.84 -4.53
N LEU A 140 -13.30 -12.51 -4.47
CA LEU A 140 -13.74 -11.61 -5.53
C LEU A 140 -12.55 -10.80 -6.02
N GLU A 141 -12.37 -10.75 -7.33
CA GLU A 141 -11.38 -9.90 -7.98
C GLU A 141 -12.05 -8.62 -8.51
N LEU A 142 -11.52 -7.47 -8.09
CA LEU A 142 -11.92 -6.14 -8.53
C LEU A 142 -10.78 -5.51 -9.33
N PRO A 143 -10.81 -5.59 -10.67
CA PRO A 143 -9.77 -5.04 -11.51
C PRO A 143 -9.78 -3.50 -11.51
N TYR A 144 -8.59 -2.90 -11.58
CA TYR A 144 -8.44 -1.49 -11.85
C TYR A 144 -8.33 -1.22 -13.36
N SER A 145 -8.68 -0.01 -13.79
CA SER A 145 -8.59 0.42 -15.19
C SER A 145 -7.14 0.53 -15.65
N ALA A 146 -6.81 -0.06 -16.81
CA ALA A 146 -5.46 -0.13 -17.35
C ALA A 146 -4.94 1.19 -18.00
N GLY A 147 -5.69 2.30 -17.89
CA GLY A 147 -5.34 3.59 -18.50
C GLY A 147 -6.39 4.07 -19.51
N PRO A 148 -6.17 5.25 -20.13
CA PRO A 148 -7.16 5.89 -21.00
C PRO A 148 -7.37 5.05 -22.26
N GLY A 149 -8.47 4.31 -22.27
CA GLY A 149 -8.79 3.33 -23.31
C GLY A 149 -9.93 2.38 -22.93
N ALA A 150 -10.31 2.33 -21.64
CA ALA A 150 -11.42 1.50 -21.18
C ALA A 150 -12.74 2.27 -20.98
N ASP A 151 -12.70 3.61 -21.00
CA ASP A 151 -13.76 4.49 -20.55
C ASP A 151 -14.38 5.39 -21.65
N ASN A 152 -13.89 5.33 -22.89
CA ASN A 152 -14.53 5.97 -24.04
C ASN A 152 -15.31 4.94 -24.86
N ALA A 153 -16.47 4.51 -24.36
CA ALA A 153 -17.37 3.61 -25.08
C ALA A 153 -18.29 4.31 -26.11
N ASP A 154 -18.09 5.60 -26.40
CA ASP A 154 -19.00 6.39 -27.26
C ASP A 154 -18.35 7.06 -28.49
N ASP A 155 -17.03 6.93 -28.73
CA ASP A 155 -16.39 7.58 -29.88
C ASP A 155 -15.56 6.61 -30.74
N GLY A 156 -16.22 6.04 -31.76
CA GLY A 156 -15.59 5.64 -33.03
C GLY A 156 -14.92 4.25 -33.11
N PRO A 157 -14.90 3.64 -34.32
CA PRO A 157 -14.19 2.38 -34.56
C PRO A 157 -12.69 2.64 -34.80
N TYR A 158 -11.83 1.70 -34.37
CA TYR A 158 -10.33 1.69 -34.45
C TYR A 158 -9.62 2.42 -33.28
N GLN A 159 -8.81 1.81 -32.40
CA GLN A 159 -8.01 0.57 -32.44
C GLN A 159 -8.08 -0.19 -31.10
N GLN A 160 -8.23 -1.52 -31.15
CA GLN A 160 -7.97 -2.42 -30.01
C GLN A 160 -6.48 -2.39 -29.65
N GLY A 161 -6.09 -1.50 -28.75
CA GLY A 161 -4.97 -1.77 -27.86
C GLY A 161 -5.51 -2.64 -26.74
N ALA A 162 -5.47 -3.97 -26.90
CA ALA A 162 -5.81 -4.88 -25.81
C ALA A 162 -5.03 -4.45 -24.56
N ALA A 163 -5.74 -4.22 -23.45
CA ALA A 163 -5.09 -4.06 -22.17
C ALA A 163 -4.08 -5.20 -22.04
N ASN A 164 -2.80 -4.89 -21.86
CA ASN A 164 -1.79 -5.93 -21.69
C ASN A 164 -2.15 -6.69 -20.40
N PRO A 165 -2.57 -7.96 -20.47
CA PRO A 165 -3.02 -8.71 -19.30
C PRO A 165 -1.90 -8.83 -18.25
N ASP A 166 -0.62 -8.77 -18.66
CA ASP A 166 0.54 -8.83 -17.77
C ASP A 166 0.69 -7.62 -16.84
N ASN A 167 -0.08 -6.55 -17.06
CA ASN A 167 0.02 -5.31 -16.28
C ASN A 167 -1.31 -4.89 -15.65
N GLN A 168 -2.30 -5.79 -15.61
CA GLN A 168 -3.57 -5.56 -14.94
C GLN A 168 -3.38 -5.73 -13.43
N VAL A 169 -3.67 -4.66 -12.69
CA VAL A 169 -3.68 -4.68 -11.23
C VAL A 169 -5.11 -4.88 -10.77
N SER A 170 -5.33 -5.75 -9.77
CA SER A 170 -6.64 -6.02 -9.18
C SER A 170 -6.57 -5.98 -7.66
N MET A 171 -7.68 -5.61 -7.02
CA MET A 171 -7.91 -5.87 -5.60
C MET A 171 -8.60 -7.22 -5.43
N PHE A 172 -8.06 -8.08 -4.56
CA PHE A 172 -8.72 -9.32 -4.16
C PHE A 172 -9.41 -9.14 -2.81
N VAL A 173 -10.71 -9.42 -2.76
CA VAL A 173 -11.52 -9.40 -1.54
C VAL A 173 -11.78 -10.82 -1.10
N PHE A 174 -11.24 -11.18 0.06
CA PHE A 174 -11.45 -12.47 0.70
C PHE A 174 -12.58 -12.35 1.71
N LEU A 175 -13.70 -12.99 1.43
CA LEU A 175 -14.91 -12.94 2.25
C LEU A 175 -15.12 -14.30 2.93
N PRO A 176 -14.71 -14.45 4.21
CA PRO A 176 -15.03 -15.64 4.97
C PRO A 176 -16.54 -15.73 5.25
N PRO A 177 -17.08 -16.94 5.51
CA PRO A 177 -18.48 -17.09 5.90
C PRO A 177 -18.78 -16.36 7.21
N ALA A 178 -20.03 -15.97 7.40
CA ALA A 178 -20.51 -15.28 8.62
C ALA A 178 -20.64 -16.25 9.81
N GLU A 179 -19.52 -16.88 10.18
CA GLU A 179 -19.41 -17.82 11.28
C GLU A 179 -18.39 -17.35 12.32
N PRO A 180 -18.56 -17.71 13.61
CA PRO A 180 -17.58 -17.41 14.63
C PRO A 180 -16.18 -17.92 14.25
N ASN A 181 -15.16 -17.08 14.43
CA ASN A 181 -13.75 -17.37 14.14
C ASN A 181 -13.43 -17.65 12.65
N ALA A 182 -14.33 -17.41 11.70
CA ALA A 182 -14.05 -17.64 10.29
C ALA A 182 -12.90 -16.76 9.77
N LEU A 183 -12.86 -15.48 10.18
CA LEU A 183 -11.78 -14.56 9.84
C LEU A 183 -10.43 -15.01 10.43
N SER A 184 -10.38 -15.43 11.68
CA SER A 184 -9.12 -15.89 12.29
C SER A 184 -8.62 -17.18 11.64
N LYS A 185 -9.51 -18.13 11.33
CA LYS A 185 -9.17 -19.34 10.56
C LYS A 185 -8.63 -19.00 9.17
N LEU A 186 -9.27 -18.07 8.46
CA LEU A 186 -8.80 -17.58 7.16
C LEU A 186 -7.39 -16.98 7.26
N LEU A 187 -7.16 -16.10 8.23
CA LEU A 187 -5.84 -15.50 8.46
C LEU A 187 -4.77 -16.54 8.79
N SER A 188 -5.10 -17.55 9.61
CA SER A 188 -4.16 -18.65 9.91
C SER A 188 -3.82 -19.49 8.68
N ARG A 189 -4.78 -19.76 7.80
CA ARG A 189 -4.56 -20.51 6.55
C ARG A 189 -3.71 -19.71 5.56
N LEU A 190 -4.02 -18.42 5.39
CA LEU A 190 -3.22 -17.50 4.57
C LEU A 190 -1.78 -17.39 5.06
N ALA A 191 -1.55 -17.42 6.38
CA ALA A 191 -0.20 -17.35 6.94
C ALA A 191 0.57 -18.68 6.82
N ALA A 192 -0.12 -19.81 6.70
CA ALA A 192 0.50 -21.14 6.60
C ALA A 192 0.88 -21.51 5.16
N GLU A 193 0.13 -21.02 4.17
CA GLU A 193 0.29 -21.40 2.76
C GLU A 193 1.01 -20.31 1.96
N THR A 194 2.23 -20.59 1.50
CA THR A 194 3.05 -19.60 0.77
C THR A 194 2.61 -19.39 -0.68
N ASP A 195 2.02 -20.39 -1.31
CA ASP A 195 1.66 -20.36 -2.74
C ASP A 195 0.18 -20.08 -2.99
N ILE A 196 -0.63 -19.98 -1.94
CA ILE A 196 -2.09 -19.84 -2.06
C ILE A 196 -2.50 -18.59 -2.84
N LEU A 197 -1.71 -17.52 -2.79
CA LEU A 197 -2.02 -16.30 -3.55
C LEU A 197 -1.88 -16.50 -5.05
N HIS A 198 -0.91 -17.30 -5.50
CA HIS A 198 -0.76 -17.64 -6.92
C HIS A 198 -1.89 -18.56 -7.39
N GLU A 199 -2.32 -19.49 -6.55
CA GLU A 199 -3.48 -20.35 -6.83
C GLU A 199 -4.77 -19.52 -6.95
N VAL A 200 -5.02 -18.65 -5.99
CA VAL A 200 -6.22 -17.78 -5.92
C VAL A 200 -6.40 -16.93 -7.18
N VAL A 201 -5.32 -16.39 -7.72
CA VAL A 201 -5.35 -15.58 -8.96
C VAL A 201 -5.88 -16.38 -10.16
N ASN A 202 -5.68 -17.69 -10.18
CA ASN A 202 -6.00 -18.55 -11.32
C ASN A 202 -7.32 -19.33 -11.19
N GLU A 203 -7.93 -19.36 -10.00
CA GLU A 203 -9.18 -20.10 -9.74
C GLU A 203 -10.46 -19.32 -10.11
N GLY A 204 -10.33 -18.03 -10.37
CA GLY A 204 -11.45 -17.13 -10.65
C GLY A 204 -12.23 -17.51 -11.91
N ILE A 205 -13.56 -17.52 -11.81
CA ILE A 205 -14.44 -17.66 -12.97
C ILE A 205 -15.31 -16.42 -13.08
N SER A 206 -15.25 -15.75 -14.24
CA SER A 206 -16.09 -14.60 -14.57
C SER A 206 -17.57 -14.96 -14.47
N ARG A 207 -18.30 -14.26 -13.59
CA ARG A 207 -19.74 -14.44 -13.41
C ARG A 207 -20.39 -13.13 -12.99
N LYS A 208 -21.68 -13.00 -13.26
CA LYS A 208 -22.47 -11.85 -12.81
C LYS A 208 -22.66 -11.93 -11.29
N VAL A 209 -22.21 -10.92 -10.57
CA VAL A 209 -22.33 -10.81 -9.11
C VAL A 209 -22.86 -9.43 -8.73
N ASP A 210 -23.58 -9.40 -7.61
CA ASP A 210 -23.92 -8.19 -6.87
C ASP A 210 -22.83 -7.99 -5.81
N VAL A 211 -22.08 -6.89 -5.92
CA VAL A 211 -20.97 -6.56 -5.01
C VAL A 211 -21.39 -5.44 -4.08
N LYS A 212 -21.35 -5.74 -2.78
CA LYS A 212 -21.44 -4.76 -1.69
C LYS A 212 -20.09 -4.64 -1.00
N LEU A 213 -19.54 -3.43 -0.98
CA LEU A 213 -18.25 -3.16 -0.35
C LEU A 213 -18.34 -1.90 0.51
N PRO A 214 -17.94 -1.94 1.80
CA PRO A 214 -17.97 -0.74 2.62
C PRO A 214 -16.96 0.27 2.08
N LYS A 215 -17.34 1.54 2.09
CA LYS A 215 -16.40 2.65 1.93
C LYS A 215 -15.60 2.81 3.22
N PHE A 216 -14.27 2.80 3.13
CA PHE A 216 -13.42 2.87 4.33
C PHE A 216 -12.12 3.61 4.10
N SER A 217 -11.56 4.11 5.20
CA SER A 217 -10.20 4.62 5.29
C SER A 217 -9.55 4.05 6.55
N ILE A 218 -8.36 3.47 6.39
CA ILE A 218 -7.59 2.88 7.49
C ILE A 218 -6.21 3.52 7.46
N GLU A 219 -5.80 4.09 8.59
CA GLU A 219 -4.45 4.59 8.82
C GLU A 219 -3.86 3.86 10.02
N LYS A 220 -2.66 3.29 9.84
CA LYS A 220 -1.96 2.55 10.88
C LYS A 220 -0.53 3.06 10.97
N THR A 221 -0.14 3.44 12.18
CA THR A 221 1.25 3.75 12.52
C THR A 221 1.74 2.69 13.50
N VAL A 222 2.89 2.09 13.19
CA VAL A 222 3.56 1.10 14.04
C VAL A 222 4.91 1.69 14.45
N GLY A 223 5.03 2.04 15.72
CA GLY A 223 6.27 2.53 16.30
C GLY A 223 7.09 1.39 16.89
N MET A 224 8.08 0.87 16.16
CA MET A 224 9.09 -0.03 16.71
C MET A 224 10.41 0.72 16.82
N LYS A 225 11.20 0.47 17.87
CA LYS A 225 12.60 0.93 17.89
C LYS A 225 13.45 -0.22 17.32
N PRO A 226 14.22 -0.03 16.23
CA PRO A 226 14.53 1.21 15.51
C PRO A 226 13.76 1.41 14.18
N VAL A 227 12.60 0.79 13.98
CA VAL A 227 11.83 0.84 12.73
C VAL A 227 10.45 1.49 12.92
N LEU A 228 10.21 2.62 12.27
CA LEU A 228 8.90 3.26 12.20
C LEU A 228 8.23 2.91 10.88
N GLN A 229 6.95 2.52 10.93
CA GLN A 229 6.14 2.26 9.75
C GLN A 229 4.80 2.98 9.85
N LYS A 230 4.34 3.57 8.75
CA LYS A 230 3.01 4.16 8.63
C LYS A 230 2.39 3.76 7.31
N SER A 231 1.14 3.31 7.34
CA SER A 231 0.41 2.88 6.15
C SER A 231 -1.00 3.44 6.17
N LYS A 232 -1.50 3.83 5.00
CA LYS A 232 -2.84 4.36 4.79
C LYS A 232 -3.47 3.68 3.58
N ILE A 233 -4.72 3.25 3.71
CA ILE A 233 -5.54 2.72 2.61
C ILE A 233 -6.88 3.45 2.63
N GLU A 234 -7.36 3.85 1.47
CA GLU A 234 -8.67 4.45 1.26
C GLU A 234 -9.34 3.76 0.08
N VAL A 235 -10.60 3.35 0.27
CA VAL A 235 -11.43 2.68 -0.74
C VAL A 235 -12.74 3.44 -0.87
N ASN A 236 -13.08 3.84 -2.10
CA ASN A 236 -14.28 4.59 -2.42
C ASN A 236 -14.83 4.19 -3.80
N GLU A 237 -15.83 4.93 -4.26
CA GLU A 237 -16.61 4.60 -5.45
C GLU A 237 -15.80 4.72 -6.75
N GLU A 238 -14.78 5.58 -6.75
CA GLU A 238 -13.89 5.80 -7.89
C GLU A 238 -12.76 4.78 -7.96
N GLY A 239 -12.26 4.31 -6.81
CA GLY A 239 -11.06 3.50 -6.76
C GLY A 239 -10.52 3.25 -5.36
N SER A 240 -9.22 2.98 -5.34
CA SER A 240 -8.44 2.85 -4.11
C SER A 240 -7.18 3.71 -4.15
N VAL A 241 -6.83 4.27 -3.00
CA VAL A 241 -5.54 4.92 -2.75
C VAL A 241 -4.87 4.21 -1.59
N ALA A 242 -3.62 3.79 -1.78
CA ALA A 242 -2.81 3.21 -0.71
C ALA A 242 -1.45 3.88 -0.65
N ALA A 243 -0.94 4.10 0.54
CA ALA A 243 0.41 4.62 0.76
C ALA A 243 1.04 3.93 1.97
N SER A 244 2.34 3.72 1.92
CA SER A 244 3.09 3.18 3.04
C SER A 244 4.47 3.82 3.09
N ALA A 245 4.99 4.05 4.28
CA ALA A 245 6.35 4.48 4.47
C ALA A 245 6.97 3.77 5.68
N THR A 246 8.21 3.33 5.53
CA THR A 246 8.99 2.64 6.54
C THR A 246 10.34 3.31 6.67
N VAL A 247 10.77 3.63 7.89
CA VAL A 247 12.10 4.16 8.18
C VAL A 247 12.78 3.34 9.27
N ALA A 248 13.98 2.85 8.98
CA ALA A 248 14.82 2.13 9.93
C ALA A 248 16.05 2.96 10.30
N PHE A 249 16.43 2.94 11.58
CA PHE A 249 17.58 3.70 12.11
C PHE A 249 18.74 2.83 12.54
N SER A 250 19.94 3.40 12.42
CA SER A 250 21.14 2.92 13.11
C SER A 250 21.74 4.02 13.99
N PHE A 251 22.20 3.63 15.18
CA PHE A 251 22.78 4.50 16.22
C PHE A 251 24.22 4.08 16.53
N ARG A 252 24.97 4.90 17.29
CA ARG A 252 26.26 4.46 17.85
C ARG A 252 26.04 3.24 18.75
N SER A 253 26.70 2.13 18.43
CA SER A 253 26.94 1.06 19.40
C SER A 253 28.18 1.41 20.22
N SER A 254 28.02 1.57 21.54
CA SER A 254 29.14 1.53 22.48
C SER A 254 29.46 0.07 22.74
N ARG A 255 30.47 -0.46 22.03
CA ARG A 255 31.13 -1.69 22.48
C ARG A 255 31.80 -1.35 23.82
N PRO A 256 31.58 -2.11 24.92
CA PRO A 256 32.40 -1.96 26.12
C PRO A 256 33.86 -2.11 25.72
N ALA A 257 34.74 -1.24 26.22
CA ALA A 257 36.18 -1.47 26.10
C ALA A 257 36.49 -2.80 26.79
N ASP A 258 37.19 -3.70 26.09
CA ASP A 258 37.74 -4.90 26.72
C ASP A 258 38.61 -4.45 27.91
N PRO A 259 38.44 -5.05 29.10
CA PRO A 259 39.29 -4.72 30.23
C PRO A 259 40.75 -5.05 29.89
N ALA A 260 41.63 -4.08 30.13
CA ALA A 260 43.07 -4.18 29.98
C ALA A 260 43.69 -5.20 30.95
#